data_AF-A0A518FUW8-F1
#
_entry.id   AF-A0A518FUW8-F1
#
_cell.length_a   1.000
_cell.length_b   1.000
_cell.length_c   1.000
_cell.angle_alpha   90.00
_cell.angle_beta   90.00
_cell.angle_gamma   90.00
#
_symmetry.space_group_name_H-M   'P 1'
#
loop_
_entity.id
_entity.type
_entity.pdbx_description
1 polymer ?
#
loop_
_entity_poly.entity_id
_entity_poly.type
_entity_poly.pdbx_seq_one_letter_code
_entity_poly.pdbx_strand_id
1 'polypeptide(L)'
;MLDSITLVLGAPDPLMLVLVVFVIVVPIGLLIGAIILRAAISLFNKFAGYGDENPNQVPEPSMGKAMGIVLVTAFVNWILGLVIGVIGAAFLQSVSAPWNALIPSLISLPFSFLVSAALLSGLLPTTFPRGLGVAACQYLVSILLAIAIAVVAGIIMAALAAAG
;
A
#
# COMPACT_ATOMS: atom_id res chain seq x y z
N MET A 1 -22.68 -26.98 -5.94
CA MET A 1 -22.31 -25.68 -5.33
C MET A 1 -20.96 -25.33 -5.91
N LEU A 2 -20.97 -24.49 -6.95
CA LEU A 2 -19.76 -24.02 -7.61
C LEU A 2 -19.34 -22.75 -6.87
N ASP A 3 -18.18 -22.78 -6.22
CA ASP A 3 -17.70 -21.65 -5.44
C ASP A 3 -17.47 -20.47 -6.37
N SER A 4 -18.03 -19.32 -6.02
CA SER A 4 -17.84 -18.04 -6.72
C SER A 4 -16.34 -17.67 -6.83
N ILE A 5 -15.48 -18.31 -6.04
CA ILE A 5 -14.02 -18.18 -6.05
C ILE A 5 -13.37 -19.07 -7.14
N THR A 6 -13.88 -20.27 -7.42
CA THR A 6 -13.40 -21.10 -8.55
C THR A 6 -13.84 -20.56 -9.90
N LEU A 7 -14.92 -19.77 -9.99
CA LEU A 7 -15.32 -19.13 -11.25
C LEU A 7 -14.40 -17.98 -11.67
N VAL A 8 -13.76 -17.29 -10.71
CA VAL A 8 -12.85 -16.16 -10.99
C VAL A 8 -11.38 -16.60 -11.08
N LEU A 9 -10.98 -17.66 -10.35
CA LEU A 9 -9.60 -18.18 -10.38
C LEU A 9 -9.42 -19.48 -11.18
N GLY A 10 -10.51 -20.13 -11.60
CA GLY A 10 -10.52 -21.30 -12.48
C GLY A 10 -10.63 -20.94 -13.95
N ALA A 11 -10.16 -19.75 -14.36
CA ALA A 11 -10.05 -19.43 -15.78
C ALA A 11 -9.04 -20.42 -16.42
N PRO A 12 -9.45 -21.21 -17.41
CA PRO A 12 -8.58 -22.18 -18.08
C PRO A 12 -7.40 -21.49 -18.80
N ASP A 13 -7.46 -20.17 -19.01
CA ASP A 13 -6.47 -19.40 -19.73
C ASP A 13 -5.76 -18.37 -18.84
N PRO A 14 -4.42 -18.40 -18.72
CA PRO A 14 -3.65 -17.42 -17.95
C PRO A 14 -3.84 -15.99 -18.45
N LEU A 15 -4.20 -15.81 -19.72
CA LEU A 15 -4.48 -14.50 -20.33
C LEU A 15 -5.73 -13.83 -19.72
N MET A 16 -6.77 -14.60 -19.41
CA MET A 16 -7.99 -14.08 -18.78
C MET A 16 -7.69 -13.55 -17.38
N LEU A 17 -6.87 -14.29 -16.61
CA LEU A 17 -6.44 -13.85 -15.28
C LEU A 17 -5.65 -12.54 -15.35
N VAL A 18 -4.69 -12.44 -16.27
CA VAL A 18 -3.93 -11.20 -16.48
C VAL A 18 -4.87 -10.04 -16.81
N LEU A 19 -5.84 -10.26 -17.71
CA LEU A 19 -6.80 -9.23 -18.10
C LEU A 19 -7.65 -8.77 -16.90
N VAL A 20 -8.18 -9.70 -16.10
CA VAL A 20 -8.96 -9.36 -14.88
C VAL A 20 -8.11 -8.56 -13.89
N VAL A 21 -6.85 -8.95 -13.66
CA VAL A 21 -5.96 -8.23 -12.76
C VAL A 21 -5.71 -6.81 -13.25
N PHE A 22 -5.36 -6.63 -14.52
CA PHE A 22 -5.02 -5.31 -15.06
C PHE A 22 -6.23 -4.40 -15.26
N VAL A 23 -7.39 -4.93 -15.63
CA VAL A 23 -8.58 -4.13 -15.94
C VAL A 23 -9.44 -3.84 -14.72
N ILE A 24 -9.47 -4.74 -13.73
CA ILE A 24 -10.37 -4.61 -12.58
C ILE A 24 -9.57 -4.37 -11.29
N VAL A 25 -8.64 -5.28 -10.97
CA VAL A 25 -7.95 -5.25 -9.66
C VAL A 25 -7.03 -4.03 -9.55
N VAL A 26 -6.24 -3.74 -10.58
CA VAL A 26 -5.30 -2.61 -10.57
C VAL A 26 -6.03 -1.27 -10.43
N PRO A 27 -7.06 -0.92 -11.25
CA PRO A 27 -7.75 0.34 -11.10
C PRO A 27 -8.45 0.51 -9.75
N ILE A 28 -9.08 -0.55 -9.23
CA ILE A 28 -9.71 -0.51 -7.90
C ILE A 28 -8.66 -0.30 -6.80
N GLY A 29 -7.53 -1.02 -6.88
CA GLY A 29 -6.42 -0.85 -5.94
C GLY A 29 -5.84 0.56 -5.97
N LEU A 30 -5.66 1.13 -7.16
CA LEU A 30 -5.21 2.52 -7.33
C LEU A 30 -6.22 3.53 -6.79
N LEU A 31 -7.52 3.29 -6.99
CA LEU A 31 -8.59 4.14 -6.45
C LEU A 31 -8.57 4.13 -4.91
N ILE A 32 -8.49 2.97 -4.29
CA ILE A 32 -8.40 2.82 -2.83
C ILE A 32 -7.14 3.50 -2.30
N GLY A 33 -5.99 3.24 -2.93
CA GLY A 33 -4.73 3.87 -2.55
C GLY A 33 -4.76 5.39 -2.66
N ALA A 34 -5.42 5.93 -3.69
CA ALA A 34 -5.57 7.37 -3.87
C ALA A 34 -6.46 8.00 -2.78
N ILE A 35 -7.54 7.31 -2.37
CA ILE A 35 -8.37 7.73 -1.23
C ILE A 35 -7.54 7.76 0.06
N ILE A 36 -6.75 6.70 0.30
CA ILE A 36 -5.87 6.61 1.48
C ILE A 36 -4.84 7.74 1.48
N LEU A 37 -4.19 8.02 0.35
CA LEU A 37 -3.20 9.08 0.23
C LEU A 37 -3.82 10.46 0.53
N ARG A 38 -5.00 10.76 -0.04
CA ARG A 38 -5.71 12.02 0.26
C ARG A 38 -6.11 12.12 1.72
N ALA A 39 -6.61 11.03 2.31
CA ALA A 39 -6.94 10.98 3.73
C ALA A 39 -5.70 11.21 4.62
N ALA A 40 -4.56 10.63 4.25
CA ALA A 40 -3.29 10.81 4.97
C ALA A 40 -2.80 12.26 4.92
N ILE A 41 -2.90 12.93 3.77
CA ILE A 41 -2.55 14.36 3.63
C ILE A 41 -3.48 15.23 4.50
N SER A 42 -4.78 14.97 4.46
CA SER A 42 -5.76 15.68 5.29
C SER A 42 -5.48 15.50 6.79
N LEU A 43 -5.18 14.27 7.21
CA LEU A 43 -4.84 13.94 8.59
C LEU A 43 -3.54 14.62 9.03
N PHE A 44 -2.51 14.62 8.17
CA PHE A 44 -1.24 15.30 8.43
C PHE A 44 -1.44 16.80 8.59
N ASN A 45 -2.18 17.45 7.69
CA ASN A 45 -2.46 18.89 7.77
C ASN A 45 -3.18 19.25 9.07
N LYS A 46 -4.14 18.41 9.51
CA LYS A 46 -4.84 18.57 10.79
C LYS A 46 -3.90 18.43 11.99
N PHE A 47 -3.03 17.41 12.01
CA PHE A 47 -2.07 17.23 13.10
C PHE A 47 -0.98 18.29 13.13
N ALA A 48 -0.59 18.83 11.98
CA ALA A 48 0.36 19.93 11.89
C ALA A 48 -0.24 21.29 12.29
N GLY A 49 -1.54 21.37 12.56
CA GLY A 49 -2.24 22.62 12.89
C GLY A 49 -2.32 23.59 11.71
N TYR A 50 -2.23 23.09 10.48
CA TYR A 50 -2.40 23.91 9.29
C TYR A 50 -3.89 24.14 9.05
N GLY A 51 -4.35 25.36 9.32
CA GLY A 51 -5.66 25.83 8.89
C GLY A 51 -5.72 26.02 7.37
N ASP A 52 -6.92 26.20 6.83
CA ASP A 52 -7.18 26.29 5.38
C ASP A 52 -6.45 27.46 4.69
N GLU A 53 -6.05 28.48 5.46
CA GLU A 53 -5.32 29.66 4.95
C GLU A 53 -3.79 29.55 5.12
N ASN A 54 -3.27 28.45 5.67
CA ASN A 54 -1.85 28.34 5.97
C ASN A 54 -1.03 28.09 4.69
N PRO A 55 -0.09 28.98 4.30
CA PRO A 55 0.73 28.80 3.10
C PRO A 55 1.64 27.56 3.16
N ASN A 56 1.80 26.95 4.34
CA ASN A 56 2.61 25.74 4.54
C ASN A 56 1.82 24.42 4.40
N GLN A 57 0.51 24.48 4.14
CA GLN A 57 -0.33 23.31 3.97
C GLN A 57 0.17 22.44 2.81
N VAL A 58 0.13 21.11 2.99
CA VAL A 58 0.40 20.18 1.89
C VAL A 58 -0.84 20.16 0.99
N PRO A 59 -0.73 20.54 -0.29
CA PRO A 59 -1.88 20.60 -1.18
C PRO A 59 -2.41 19.19 -1.45
N GLU A 60 -3.73 19.01 -1.34
CA GLU A 60 -4.37 17.74 -1.67
C GLU A 60 -4.35 17.52 -3.20
N PRO A 61 -3.79 16.39 -3.69
CA PRO A 61 -3.80 16.10 -5.12
C PRO A 61 -5.22 15.79 -5.60
N SER A 62 -5.51 16.15 -6.87
CA SER A 62 -6.71 15.65 -7.54
C SER A 62 -6.68 14.12 -7.63
N MET A 63 -7.85 13.48 -7.74
CA MET A 63 -7.96 12.02 -7.71
C MET A 63 -7.05 11.33 -8.75
N GLY A 64 -7.00 11.85 -9.99
CA GLY A 64 -6.12 11.32 -11.03
C GLY A 64 -4.63 11.48 -10.71
N LYS A 65 -4.22 12.62 -10.13
CA LYS A 65 -2.83 12.81 -9.67
C LYS A 65 -2.50 11.87 -8.51
N ALA A 66 -3.42 11.69 -7.56
CA ALA A 66 -3.25 10.76 -6.44
C ALA A 66 -3.09 9.31 -6.92
N MET A 67 -3.92 8.86 -7.88
CA MET A 67 -3.77 7.54 -8.49
C MET A 67 -2.41 7.38 -9.19
N GLY A 68 -1.96 8.42 -9.90
CA GLY A 68 -0.63 8.43 -10.53
C GLY A 68 0.51 8.31 -9.50
N ILE A 69 0.41 9.04 -8.38
CA ILE A 69 1.39 8.93 -7.27
C ILE A 69 1.41 7.50 -6.73
N VAL A 70 0.25 6.92 -6.44
CA VAL A 70 0.14 5.54 -5.91
C VAL A 70 0.70 4.52 -6.90
N LEU A 71 0.45 4.70 -8.20
CA LEU A 71 1.00 3.83 -9.24
C LEU A 71 2.53 3.88 -9.26
N VAL A 72 3.11 5.09 -9.22
CA VAL A 72 4.57 5.28 -9.16
C VAL A 72 5.14 4.65 -7.88
N THR A 73 4.52 4.87 -6.73
CA THR A 73 4.95 4.27 -5.46
C THR A 73 4.87 2.74 -5.51
N ALA A 74 3.81 2.17 -6.07
CA ALA A 74 3.67 0.72 -6.24
C ALA A 74 4.77 0.15 -7.14
N PHE A 75 5.06 0.83 -8.26
CA PHE A 75 6.13 0.43 -9.17
C PHE A 75 7.51 0.50 -8.51
N VAL A 76 7.81 1.57 -7.77
CA VAL A 76 9.07 1.69 -7.05
C VAL A 76 9.19 0.62 -5.97
N ASN A 77 8.14 0.38 -5.19
CA ASN A 77 8.15 -0.69 -4.17
C ASN A 77 8.37 -2.07 -4.80
N TRP A 78 7.82 -2.32 -5.99
CA TRP A 78 8.08 -3.55 -6.73
C TRP A 78 9.55 -3.68 -7.13
N ILE A 79 10.17 -2.62 -7.67
CA ILE A 79 11.60 -2.58 -7.97
C ILE A 79 12.45 -2.84 -6.71
N LEU A 80 12.12 -2.18 -5.60
CA LEU A 80 12.82 -2.38 -4.33
C LEU A 80 12.72 -3.81 -3.85
N GLY A 81 11.54 -4.42 -3.96
CA GLY A 81 11.34 -5.84 -3.65
C GLY A 81 12.23 -6.75 -4.49
N LEU A 82 12.38 -6.47 -5.79
CA LEU A 82 13.29 -7.21 -6.65
C LEU A 82 14.75 -7.04 -6.24
N VAL A 83 15.18 -5.81 -5.99
CA VAL A 83 16.57 -5.51 -5.58
C VAL A 83 16.89 -6.20 -4.25
N ILE A 84 16.02 -6.06 -3.25
CA ILE A 84 16.17 -6.72 -1.94
C ILE A 84 16.13 -8.24 -2.10
N GLY A 85 15.28 -8.78 -2.98
CA GLY A 85 15.18 -10.20 -3.25
C GLY A 85 16.47 -10.78 -3.84
N VAL A 86 17.03 -10.14 -4.86
CA VAL A 86 18.27 -10.57 -5.51
C VAL A 86 19.46 -10.47 -4.57
N ILE A 87 19.60 -9.34 -3.87
CA ILE A 87 20.68 -9.13 -2.90
C ILE A 87 20.51 -10.12 -1.72
N GLY A 88 19.32 -10.17 -1.13
CA GLY A 88 19.02 -11.06 0.00
C GLY A 88 19.28 -12.52 -0.34
N ALA A 89 18.91 -12.98 -1.53
CA ALA A 89 19.16 -14.35 -1.99
C ALA A 89 20.65 -14.68 -2.11
N ALA A 90 21.54 -13.70 -2.33
CA ALA A 90 22.99 -13.92 -2.35
C ALA A 90 23.60 -13.92 -0.94
N PHE A 91 23.14 -13.02 -0.07
CA PHE A 91 23.73 -12.85 1.26
C PHE A 91 23.18 -13.80 2.34
N LEU A 92 21.95 -14.29 2.19
CA LEU A 92 21.25 -15.02 3.26
C LEU A 92 21.24 -16.54 3.08
N GLN A 93 21.96 -17.08 2.09
CA GLN A 93 22.09 -18.54 1.91
C GLN A 93 22.77 -19.21 3.11
N SER A 94 23.60 -18.46 3.84
CA SER A 94 24.30 -18.93 5.04
C SER A 94 23.51 -18.78 6.34
N VAL A 95 22.32 -18.15 6.30
CA VAL A 95 21.49 -17.89 7.48
C VAL A 95 20.44 -18.99 7.62
N SER A 96 20.33 -19.57 8.81
CA SER A 96 19.34 -20.61 9.10
C SER A 96 17.90 -20.06 9.10
N ALA A 97 16.95 -20.90 8.72
CA ALA A 97 15.53 -20.59 8.89
C ALA A 97 15.18 -20.53 10.40
N PRO A 98 14.33 -19.59 10.86
CA PRO A 98 13.50 -18.66 10.07
C PRO A 98 14.14 -17.28 9.80
N TRP A 99 15.37 -17.05 10.27
CA TRP A 99 16.00 -15.72 10.25
C TRP A 99 16.24 -15.18 8.83
N ASN A 100 16.50 -16.07 7.88
CA ASN A 100 16.66 -15.71 6.47
C ASN A 100 15.41 -15.02 5.86
N ALA A 101 14.20 -15.25 6.39
CA ALA A 101 12.98 -14.59 5.96
C ALA A 101 12.67 -13.31 6.76
N LEU A 102 12.98 -13.31 8.06
CA LEU A 102 12.69 -12.19 8.96
C LEU A 102 13.63 -11.00 8.75
N ILE A 103 14.93 -11.26 8.52
CA ILE A 103 15.94 -10.19 8.39
C ILE A 103 15.63 -9.25 7.20
N PRO A 104 15.36 -9.74 5.96
CA PRO A 104 14.95 -8.87 4.86
C PRO A 104 13.71 -8.05 5.17
N SER A 105 12.72 -8.66 5.81
CA SER A 105 11.45 -8.02 6.13
C SER A 105 11.65 -6.86 7.11
N LEU A 106 12.44 -7.08 8.17
CA LEU A 106 12.80 -6.07 9.16
C LEU A 106 13.59 -4.89 8.57
N ILE A 107 14.53 -5.16 7.65
CA ILE A 107 15.33 -4.12 7.00
C ILE A 107 14.51 -3.38 5.93
N SER A 108 13.60 -4.09 5.24
CA SER A 108 12.78 -3.50 4.18
C SER A 108 11.78 -2.47 4.71
N LEU A 109 11.34 -2.59 5.96
CA LEU A 109 10.34 -1.71 6.55
C LEU A 109 10.84 -0.25 6.67
N PRO A 110 11.96 0.06 7.36
CA PRO A 110 12.46 1.43 7.43
C PRO A 110 12.89 1.95 6.05
N PHE A 111 13.40 1.08 5.18
CA PHE A 111 13.84 1.51 3.85
C PHE A 111 12.65 1.87 2.94
N SER A 112 11.62 1.04 2.90
CA SER A 112 10.38 1.31 2.15
C SER A 112 9.67 2.56 2.66
N PHE A 113 9.67 2.76 3.99
CA PHE A 113 9.16 4.00 4.59
C PHE A 113 9.94 5.24 4.09
N LEU A 114 11.28 5.20 4.14
CA LEU A 114 12.12 6.31 3.68
C LEU A 114 11.96 6.59 2.18
N VAL A 115 11.89 5.54 1.35
CA VAL A 115 11.67 5.71 -0.09
C VAL A 115 10.28 6.28 -0.36
N SER A 116 9.25 5.81 0.35
CA SER A 116 7.90 6.37 0.25
C SER A 116 7.89 7.86 0.63
N ALA A 117 8.53 8.23 1.74
CA ALA A 117 8.67 9.63 2.17
C ALA A 117 9.40 10.49 1.13
N ALA A 118 10.49 9.98 0.55
CA ALA A 118 11.24 10.66 -0.51
C ALA A 118 10.38 10.86 -1.77
N LEU A 119 9.68 9.82 -2.22
CA LEU A 119 8.78 9.89 -3.37
C LEU A 119 7.64 10.89 -3.13
N LEU A 120 7.00 10.85 -1.97
CA LEU A 120 5.95 11.80 -1.62
C LEU A 120 6.49 13.24 -1.57
N SER A 121 7.70 13.46 -1.08
CA SER A 121 8.32 14.80 -1.09
C SER A 121 8.73 15.29 -2.50
N GLY A 122 8.98 14.37 -3.44
CA GLY A 122 9.28 14.72 -4.83
C GLY A 122 8.03 14.92 -5.69
N LEU A 123 6.97 14.16 -5.42
CA LEU A 123 5.73 14.16 -6.18
C LEU A 123 4.71 15.17 -5.65
N LEU A 124 4.74 15.45 -4.35
CA LEU A 124 4.04 16.58 -3.74
C LEU A 124 5.05 17.72 -3.60
N PRO A 125 4.70 18.97 -3.92
CA PRO A 125 5.59 20.12 -3.76
C PRO A 125 5.81 20.45 -2.27
N THR A 126 6.50 19.58 -1.54
CA THR A 126 6.66 19.62 -0.09
C THR A 126 8.11 19.30 0.31
N THR A 127 8.48 19.66 1.54
CA THR A 127 9.82 19.35 2.06
C THR A 127 9.89 17.90 2.57
N PHE A 128 11.09 17.32 2.62
CA PHE A 128 11.29 15.94 3.08
C PHE A 128 10.69 15.64 4.47
N PRO A 129 10.84 16.49 5.52
CA PRO A 129 10.19 16.25 6.81
C PRO A 129 8.66 16.22 6.73
N ARG A 130 8.05 17.02 5.86
CA ARG A 130 6.60 16.99 5.61
C ARG A 130 6.21 15.70 4.90
N GLY A 131 6.98 15.29 3.89
CA GLY A 131 6.81 13.99 3.22
C GLY A 131 6.88 12.81 4.19
N LEU A 132 7.79 12.86 5.17
CA LEU A 132 7.91 11.85 6.23
C LEU A 132 6.67 11.80 7.14
N GLY A 133 6.13 12.97 7.51
CA GLY A 133 4.88 13.05 8.28
C GLY A 133 3.67 12.53 7.50
N VAL A 134 3.55 12.84 6.22
CA VAL A 134 2.49 12.31 5.34
C VAL A 134 2.63 10.79 5.18
N ALA A 135 3.85 10.27 4.97
CA ALA A 135 4.11 8.84 4.91
C ALA A 135 3.71 8.14 6.21
N ALA A 136 4.03 8.70 7.37
CA ALA A 136 3.62 8.17 8.67
C ALA A 136 2.09 8.14 8.81
N CYS A 137 1.40 9.21 8.41
CA CYS A 137 -0.07 9.24 8.38
C CYS A 137 -0.65 8.20 7.41
N GLN A 138 -0.01 7.98 6.26
CA GLN A 138 -0.42 6.97 5.29
C GLN A 138 -0.31 5.55 5.87
N TYR A 139 0.78 5.23 6.58
CA TYR A 139 0.93 3.96 7.28
C TYR A 139 -0.12 3.80 8.39
N LEU A 140 -0.43 4.87 9.13
CA LEU A 140 -1.47 4.83 10.16
C LEU A 140 -2.84 4.53 9.54
N VAL A 141 -3.21 5.24 8.48
CA VAL A 141 -4.49 5.03 7.78
C VAL A 141 -4.56 3.63 7.16
N SER A 142 -3.46 3.11 6.60
CA SER A 142 -3.45 1.76 6.03
C SER A 142 -3.60 0.68 7.10
N ILE A 143 -2.98 0.85 8.27
CA ILE A 143 -3.15 -0.05 9.42
C ILE A 143 -4.61 -0.03 9.90
N LEU A 144 -5.21 1.14 10.06
CA LEU A 144 -6.62 1.27 10.46
C LEU A 144 -7.55 0.59 9.45
N LEU A 145 -7.31 0.78 8.15
CA LEU A 145 -8.08 0.13 7.09
C LEU A 145 -7.92 -1.39 7.14
N ALA A 146 -6.71 -1.90 7.34
CA ALA A 146 -6.44 -3.33 7.44
C ALA A 146 -7.18 -3.95 8.64
N ILE A 147 -7.18 -3.29 9.80
CA ILE A 147 -7.94 -3.72 10.98
C ILE A 147 -9.44 -3.73 10.67
N ALA A 148 -9.98 -2.67 10.03
CA ALA A 148 -11.39 -2.61 9.67
C ALA A 148 -11.80 -3.76 8.74
N ILE A 149 -11.00 -4.05 7.71
CA ILE A 149 -11.23 -5.17 6.79
C ILE A 149 -11.17 -6.50 7.54
N ALA A 150 -10.18 -6.70 8.41
CA ALA A 150 -10.02 -7.94 9.18
C ALA A 150 -11.22 -8.19 10.11
N VAL A 151 -11.74 -7.15 10.76
CA VAL A 151 -12.93 -7.23 11.62
C VAL A 151 -14.16 -7.62 10.80
N VAL A 152 -14.41 -6.95 9.66
CA VAL A 152 -15.55 -7.25 8.78
C VAL A 152 -15.46 -8.69 8.25
N ALA A 153 -14.29 -9.11 7.79
CA ALA A 153 -14.06 -10.48 7.33
C ALA A 153 -14.30 -11.50 8.44
N GLY A 154 -13.82 -11.23 9.66
CA GLY A 154 -14.05 -12.08 10.83
C GLY A 154 -15.53 -12.24 11.17
N ILE A 155 -16.30 -11.15 11.12
CA ILE A 155 -17.76 -11.18 11.36
C ILE A 155 -18.47 -12.04 10.30
N ILE A 156 -18.12 -11.86 9.01
CA ILE A 156 -18.72 -12.62 7.91
C ILE A 156 -18.40 -14.12 8.08
N MET A 157 -17.15 -14.46 8.36
CA MET A 157 -16.73 -15.85 8.56
C MET A 157 -17.44 -16.50 9.74
N ALA A 158 -17.60 -15.78 10.86
CA ALA A 158 -18.34 -16.26 12.02
C ALA A 158 -19.83 -16.47 11.71
N ALA A 159 -20.45 -15.55 10.97
CA ALA A 159 -21.85 -15.67 10.55
C ALA A 159 -22.08 -16.87 9.61
N LEU A 160 -21.16 -17.09 8.67
CA LEU A 160 -21.22 -18.25 7.76
C LEU A 160 -21.04 -19.56 8.52
N ALA A 161 -20.11 -19.61 9.48
CA ALA A 161 -19.90 -20.79 10.32
C ALA A 161 -21.09 -21.11 11.22
N ALA A 162 -21.89 -20.11 11.60
CA ALA A 162 -23.11 -20.31 12.38
C ALA A 162 -24.33 -20.75 11.54
N ALA A 163 -24.27 -20.59 10.21
CA ALA A 163 -25.37 -20.89 9.29
C ALA A 163 -25.27 -22.28 8.62
N GLY A 164 -24.14 -22.97 8.77
CA GLY A 164 -23.89 -24.34 8.27
C GLY A 164 -23.85 -25.35 9.39
#